data_AF-A0AAJ0NHM1-F1
#
_entry.id   AF-A0AAJ0NHM1-F1
#
_cell.length_a   1.000
_cell.length_b   1.000
_cell.length_c   1.000
_cell.angle_alpha   90.00
_cell.angle_beta   90.00
_cell.angle_gamma   90.00
#
_symmetry.space_group_name_H-M   'P 1'
#
loop_
_entity.id
_entity.type
_entity.pdbx_description
1 polymer ?
#
loop_
_entity_poly.entity_id
_entity_poly.type
_entity_poly.pdbx_seq_one_letter_code
_entity_poly.pdbx_strand_id
1 'polypeptide(L)'
;MRKWGLTLLAVFLTIILTACNQNDSKDEDKKETSEKTSQKKEASQDESGEGFKALKEKELNSQRNKKTTNDSSDNQIIDYTDKQKIAMLLFQPGLDDKFITADDVLKGEYQSKFSDGVKKKHLPKLTVTSLPENTQMDNTPTGTKFYNIQPFPSQYSVNIAMNEHNMIIFGSQSPIPDYNELLHGLDGMAKVYKTKDVIKSEKDNPKLKEVEDKVDMQ
;
A
#
# COMPACT_ATOMS: atom_id res chain seq x y z
N MET A 1 -41.74 -45.85 22.99
CA MET A 1 -41.60 -45.63 21.53
C MET A 1 -42.15 -44.26 21.19
N ARG A 2 -41.32 -43.32 20.71
CA ARG A 2 -41.74 -41.97 20.31
C ARG A 2 -41.39 -41.77 18.83
N LYS A 3 -42.40 -41.62 17.96
CA LYS A 3 -42.19 -41.36 16.53
C LYS A 3 -41.80 -39.90 16.33
N TRP A 4 -40.75 -39.65 15.55
CA TRP A 4 -40.36 -38.29 15.15
C TRP A 4 -41.12 -37.92 13.87
N GLY A 5 -41.74 -36.74 13.85
CA GLY A 5 -42.38 -36.19 12.66
C GLY A 5 -41.35 -35.43 11.82
N LEU A 6 -41.07 -35.92 10.63
CA LEU A 6 -40.21 -35.25 9.66
C LEU A 6 -41.07 -34.35 8.75
N THR A 7 -41.01 -33.03 8.95
CA THR A 7 -41.63 -32.07 8.03
C THR A 7 -40.57 -31.47 7.10
N LEU A 8 -40.58 -31.92 5.84
CA LEU A 8 -39.88 -31.24 4.75
C LEU A 8 -40.53 -29.86 4.52
N LEU A 9 -39.73 -28.80 4.53
CA LEU A 9 -40.16 -27.45 4.14
C LEU A 9 -39.50 -27.12 2.81
N ALA A 10 -40.25 -27.29 1.71
CA ALA A 10 -39.74 -27.08 0.36
C ALA A 10 -39.63 -25.59 0.04
N VAL A 11 -38.42 -25.15 -0.30
CA VAL A 11 -38.16 -23.79 -0.79
C VAL A 11 -38.41 -23.75 -2.30
N PHE A 12 -39.33 -22.90 -2.73
CA PHE A 12 -39.46 -22.49 -4.13
C PHE A 12 -39.23 -20.98 -4.25
N LEU A 13 -38.00 -20.60 -4.59
CA LEU A 13 -37.70 -19.29 -5.15
C LEU A 13 -37.65 -19.43 -6.67
N THR A 14 -38.53 -18.73 -7.39
CA THR A 14 -38.39 -18.54 -8.84
C THR A 14 -38.39 -17.04 -9.12
N ILE A 15 -37.20 -16.51 -9.45
CA ILE A 15 -37.05 -15.15 -9.98
C ILE A 15 -36.81 -15.32 -11.48
N ILE A 16 -37.82 -14.99 -12.28
CA ILE A 16 -37.71 -15.00 -13.74
C ILE A 16 -37.09 -13.68 -14.18
N LEU A 17 -35.78 -13.68 -14.44
CA LEU A 17 -35.10 -12.56 -15.11
C LEU A 17 -35.27 -12.68 -16.62
N THR A 18 -36.26 -11.97 -17.17
CA THR A 18 -36.42 -11.81 -18.62
C THR A 18 -35.49 -10.69 -19.10
N ALA A 19 -34.28 -11.05 -19.53
CA ALA A 19 -33.37 -10.13 -20.21
C ALA A 19 -33.48 -10.32 -21.73
N CYS A 20 -34.43 -9.62 -22.34
CA CYS A 20 -34.40 -9.37 -23.78
C CYS A 20 -33.73 -8.01 -24.01
N ASN A 21 -32.51 -8.02 -24.54
CA ASN A 21 -32.14 -7.02 -25.53
C ASN A 21 -31.29 -7.65 -26.64
N GLN A 22 -31.46 -7.14 -27.85
CA GLN A 22 -30.95 -7.72 -29.10
C GLN A 22 -29.76 -6.92 -29.64
N ASN A 23 -29.05 -7.56 -30.57
CA ASN A 23 -27.90 -7.06 -31.34
C ASN A 23 -26.58 -7.09 -30.54
N ASP A 24 -25.43 -7.46 -31.12
CA ASP A 24 -25.10 -7.42 -32.55
C ASP A 24 -24.20 -8.59 -33.04
N SER A 25 -24.37 -8.88 -34.33
CA SER A 25 -23.45 -9.41 -35.36
C SER A 25 -22.41 -10.54 -35.10
N LYS A 26 -22.30 -11.40 -36.11
CA LYS A 26 -21.28 -12.45 -36.30
C LYS A 26 -19.96 -11.86 -36.81
N ASP A 27 -18.84 -12.56 -36.59
CA ASP A 27 -18.12 -13.25 -37.68
C ASP A 27 -16.96 -14.14 -37.15
N GLU A 28 -16.52 -15.10 -37.98
CA GLU A 28 -15.61 -16.20 -37.64
C GLU A 28 -14.16 -15.97 -38.14
N ASP A 29 -13.20 -16.63 -37.46
CA ASP A 29 -11.97 -17.27 -38.01
C ASP A 29 -11.27 -16.70 -39.28
N LYS A 30 -9.99 -16.28 -39.15
CA LYS A 30 -8.83 -17.18 -39.46
C LYS A 30 -7.40 -16.62 -39.26
N LYS A 31 -6.60 -17.54 -38.74
CA LYS A 31 -5.14 -17.71 -38.64
C LYS A 31 -4.36 -17.65 -39.97
N GLU A 32 -3.11 -17.15 -39.95
CA GLU A 32 -1.86 -17.57 -40.65
C GLU A 32 -0.82 -16.41 -40.63
N THR A 33 0.52 -16.52 -40.82
CA THR A 33 1.59 -17.54 -40.62
C THR A 33 2.98 -16.88 -40.93
N SER A 34 4.10 -17.47 -40.47
CA SER A 34 5.52 -17.18 -40.84
C SER A 34 6.20 -15.90 -40.27
N GLU A 35 7.40 -15.95 -39.64
CA GLU A 35 8.75 -16.34 -40.15
C GLU A 35 9.34 -15.31 -41.16
N LYS A 36 10.64 -14.94 -41.19
CA LYS A 36 11.85 -15.33 -40.42
C LYS A 36 12.99 -14.30 -40.60
N THR A 37 13.93 -14.25 -39.65
CA THR A 37 15.41 -14.10 -39.82
C THR A 37 16.06 -13.00 -40.68
N SER A 38 16.92 -12.18 -40.06
CA SER A 38 18.39 -12.05 -40.32
C SER A 38 18.99 -11.00 -39.34
N GLN A 39 20.03 -11.22 -38.53
CA GLN A 39 21.46 -11.52 -38.82
C GLN A 39 22.14 -10.47 -39.74
N LYS A 40 23.39 -10.00 -39.52
CA LYS A 40 24.40 -10.03 -38.41
C LYS A 40 25.59 -9.13 -38.86
N LYS A 41 26.57 -8.81 -37.97
CA LYS A 41 27.96 -8.33 -38.25
C LYS A 41 28.09 -6.84 -38.67
N GLU A 42 29.20 -6.12 -38.49
CA GLU A 42 30.47 -6.24 -37.72
C GLU A 42 31.03 -4.80 -37.50
N ALA A 43 31.71 -4.46 -36.39
CA ALA A 43 33.18 -4.30 -36.22
C ALA A 43 33.86 -3.34 -37.26
N SER A 44 34.81 -2.43 -36.95
CA SER A 44 35.81 -2.31 -35.85
C SER A 44 36.41 -0.88 -35.76
N GLN A 45 37.10 -0.54 -34.63
CA GLN A 45 38.35 0.28 -34.52
C GLN A 45 38.39 1.75 -35.05
N ASP A 46 39.29 2.68 -34.68
CA ASP A 46 40.49 2.80 -33.79
C ASP A 46 40.46 4.25 -33.18
N GLU A 47 40.82 4.54 -31.92
CA GLU A 47 42.14 4.67 -31.25
C GLU A 47 42.83 6.07 -31.29
N SER A 48 43.72 6.32 -30.30
CA SER A 48 44.52 7.55 -30.00
C SER A 48 43.81 8.78 -29.37
N GLY A 49 44.37 9.45 -28.34
CA GLY A 49 45.61 9.17 -27.60
C GLY A 49 45.85 9.97 -26.30
N GLU A 50 46.84 9.46 -25.56
CA GLU A 50 47.68 9.91 -24.40
C GLU A 50 47.81 11.44 -24.15
N GLY A 51 48.10 11.99 -22.95
CA GLY A 51 48.49 11.51 -21.59
C GLY A 51 48.55 12.73 -20.62
N PHE A 52 49.33 12.86 -19.52
CA PHE A 52 50.19 11.97 -18.70
C PHE A 52 50.65 12.72 -17.39
N LYS A 53 50.89 12.01 -16.27
CA LYS A 53 51.64 12.40 -15.02
C LYS A 53 50.91 13.32 -13.98
N ALA A 54 50.65 12.91 -12.72
CA ALA A 54 51.51 12.50 -11.58
C ALA A 54 52.18 13.71 -10.85
N LEU A 55 52.29 13.83 -9.51
CA LEU A 55 52.02 12.99 -8.31
C LEU A 55 52.14 13.87 -7.02
N LYS A 56 51.38 13.60 -5.93
CA LYS A 56 51.79 13.57 -4.49
C LYS A 56 50.71 14.01 -3.48
N GLU A 57 50.68 13.30 -2.35
CA GLU A 57 49.90 13.59 -1.14
C GLU A 57 50.61 14.58 -0.19
N LYS A 58 49.82 15.34 0.61
CA LYS A 58 50.09 15.55 2.05
C LYS A 58 48.88 16.14 2.81
N GLU A 59 48.31 15.30 3.67
CA GLU A 59 48.00 15.55 5.10
C GLU A 59 47.32 16.87 5.58
N LEU A 60 46.11 16.69 6.15
CA LEU A 60 45.44 17.41 7.26
C LEU A 60 45.69 18.93 7.49
N ASN A 61 44.61 19.73 7.42
CA ASN A 61 44.14 20.42 8.64
C ASN A 61 42.65 20.84 8.59
N SER A 62 42.03 20.99 9.77
CA SER A 62 40.68 21.57 9.93
C SER A 62 40.70 23.10 9.83
N GLN A 63 39.64 23.72 9.27
CA GLN A 63 38.81 24.73 9.97
C GLN A 63 37.77 25.44 9.05
N ARG A 64 36.49 25.22 9.38
CA ARG A 64 35.46 26.25 9.64
C ARG A 64 35.07 27.29 8.55
N ASN A 65 33.81 27.16 8.12
CA ASN A 65 32.89 28.20 7.66
C ASN A 65 33.23 29.02 6.39
N LYS A 66 32.57 28.66 5.28
CA LYS A 66 32.01 29.65 4.35
C LYS A 66 30.58 29.28 3.97
N LYS A 67 29.62 30.11 4.40
CA LYS A 67 28.19 29.99 4.04
C LYS A 67 28.03 30.39 2.57
N THR A 68 27.98 29.41 1.67
CA THR A 68 27.53 29.61 0.28
C THR A 68 26.05 29.31 0.20
N THR A 69 25.22 30.35 0.19
CA THR A 69 23.85 30.29 -0.30
C THR A 69 23.90 30.03 -1.80
N ASN A 70 23.91 28.76 -2.20
CA ASN A 70 23.52 28.37 -3.54
C ASN A 70 22.01 28.14 -3.50
N ASP A 71 21.29 29.03 -4.17
CA ASP A 71 19.86 28.94 -4.41
C ASP A 71 19.61 27.90 -5.52
N SER A 72 19.90 26.64 -5.18
CA SER A 72 19.44 25.49 -5.95
C SER A 72 18.11 25.07 -5.36
N SER A 73 17.07 25.05 -6.19
CA SER A 73 15.82 24.33 -5.91
C SER A 73 16.07 22.83 -5.97
N ASP A 74 16.93 22.35 -5.09
CA ASP A 74 17.17 20.93 -4.89
C ASP A 74 15.88 20.32 -4.36
N ASN A 75 15.57 19.10 -4.80
CA ASN A 75 14.46 18.34 -4.22
C ASN A 75 14.84 17.99 -2.79
N GLN A 76 14.53 18.89 -1.85
CA GLN A 76 14.62 18.60 -0.44
C GLN A 76 13.60 17.50 -0.17
N ILE A 77 14.08 16.25 -0.14
CA ILE A 77 13.30 15.10 0.26
C ILE A 77 12.95 15.34 1.72
N ILE A 78 11.76 15.88 1.96
CA ILE A 78 11.20 16.01 3.29
C ILE A 78 10.96 14.58 3.76
N ASP A 79 11.88 14.05 4.56
CA ASP A 79 11.70 12.72 5.14
C ASP A 79 10.69 12.82 6.29
N TYR A 80 9.44 12.51 5.96
CA TYR A 80 8.38 12.40 6.94
C TYR A 80 8.64 11.21 7.86
N THR A 81 8.44 11.39 9.17
CA THR A 81 8.52 10.27 10.11
C THR A 81 7.50 9.18 9.76
N ASP A 82 7.74 7.94 10.18
CA ASP A 82 6.79 6.84 9.95
C ASP A 82 5.40 7.19 10.50
N LYS A 83 5.35 7.86 11.67
CA LYS A 83 4.12 8.39 12.27
C LYS A 83 3.36 9.33 11.34
N GLN A 84 4.06 10.28 10.71
CA GLN A 84 3.46 11.22 9.74
C GLN A 84 2.99 10.50 8.49
N LYS A 85 3.81 9.62 7.91
CA LYS A 85 3.44 8.80 6.74
C LYS A 85 2.16 8.00 7.03
N ILE A 86 2.05 7.39 8.21
CA ILE A 86 0.84 6.66 8.65
C ILE A 86 -0.35 7.60 8.84
N ALA A 87 -0.17 8.78 9.45
CA ALA A 87 -1.25 9.76 9.57
C ALA A 87 -1.77 10.24 8.19
N MET A 88 -0.88 10.43 7.21
CA MET A 88 -1.23 10.75 5.81
C MET A 88 -2.00 9.60 5.14
N LEU A 89 -1.61 8.35 5.39
CA LEU A 89 -2.29 7.17 4.84
C LEU A 89 -3.77 7.13 5.23
N LEU A 90 -4.12 7.56 6.44
CA LEU A 90 -5.51 7.55 6.94
C LEU A 90 -6.44 8.51 6.17
N PHE A 91 -5.92 9.50 5.45
CA PHE A 91 -6.71 10.38 4.58
C PHE A 91 -6.98 9.78 3.19
N GLN A 92 -6.33 8.67 2.83
CA GLN A 92 -6.42 8.14 1.48
C GLN A 92 -7.83 7.56 1.18
N PRO A 93 -8.32 7.73 -0.06
CA PRO A 93 -9.69 7.35 -0.42
C PRO A 93 -9.87 5.83 -0.50
N GLY A 94 -11.07 5.36 -0.14
CA GLY A 94 -11.42 3.95 -0.26
C GLY A 94 -10.90 3.07 0.89
N LEU A 95 -10.50 3.69 2.00
CA LEU A 95 -10.35 3.06 3.32
C LEU A 95 -11.69 2.83 4.03
N ASP A 96 -12.70 3.58 3.63
CA ASP A 96 -14.06 3.53 4.14
C ASP A 96 -14.61 2.09 4.18
N ASP A 97 -15.55 1.86 5.08
CA ASP A 97 -16.17 0.57 5.41
C ASP A 97 -15.26 -0.54 5.97
N LYS A 98 -13.94 -0.54 5.70
CA LYS A 98 -13.02 -1.62 6.10
C LYS A 98 -11.96 -1.20 7.12
N PHE A 99 -11.54 0.06 7.11
CA PHE A 99 -10.47 0.57 7.97
C PHE A 99 -10.92 1.82 8.72
N ILE A 100 -10.17 2.19 9.76
CA ILE A 100 -10.36 3.48 10.44
C ILE A 100 -9.74 4.56 9.55
N THR A 101 -10.50 5.62 9.30
CA THR A 101 -10.08 6.75 8.46
C THR A 101 -9.57 7.93 9.29
N ALA A 102 -8.95 8.90 8.64
CA ALA A 102 -8.62 10.18 9.25
C ALA A 102 -9.87 10.88 9.80
N ASP A 103 -11.01 10.74 9.13
CA ASP A 103 -12.27 11.35 9.51
C ASP A 103 -12.84 10.72 10.81
N ASP A 104 -12.66 9.41 11.02
CA ASP A 104 -12.98 8.71 12.28
C ASP A 104 -12.05 9.17 13.42
N VAL A 105 -10.75 9.30 13.16
CA VAL A 105 -9.74 9.81 14.12
C VAL A 105 -10.05 11.25 14.53
N LEU A 106 -10.40 12.12 13.58
CA LEU A 106 -10.80 13.50 13.86
C LEU A 106 -12.06 13.57 14.73
N LYS A 107 -13.11 12.81 14.39
CA LYS A 107 -14.35 12.75 15.18
C LYS A 107 -14.15 12.08 16.56
N GLY A 108 -13.11 11.26 16.72
CA GLY A 108 -12.86 10.50 17.95
C GLY A 108 -13.83 9.31 18.10
N GLU A 109 -14.28 8.75 16.98
CA GLU A 109 -15.28 7.69 16.93
C GLU A 109 -15.22 6.94 15.59
N TYR A 110 -15.51 5.63 15.60
CA TYR A 110 -15.48 4.77 14.42
C TYR A 110 -16.66 3.79 14.41
N GLN A 111 -16.97 3.22 13.25
CA GLN A 111 -17.88 2.08 13.16
C GLN A 111 -17.13 0.77 13.36
N SER A 112 -17.54 0.00 14.37
CA SER A 112 -17.13 -1.38 14.55
C SER A 112 -18.17 -2.35 13.99
N LYS A 113 -17.75 -3.33 13.19
CA LYS A 113 -18.60 -4.29 12.48
C LYS A 113 -18.22 -5.71 12.91
N PHE A 114 -18.90 -6.24 13.93
CA PHE A 114 -18.66 -7.58 14.48
C PHE A 114 -19.92 -8.45 14.32
N SER A 115 -19.87 -9.70 14.77
CA SER A 115 -21.00 -10.65 14.70
C SER A 115 -22.23 -10.19 15.50
N ASP A 116 -22.07 -9.26 16.44
CA ASP A 116 -23.12 -8.60 17.20
C ASP A 116 -23.65 -7.30 16.55
N GLY A 117 -23.30 -7.06 15.29
CA GLY A 117 -23.81 -5.98 14.44
C GLY A 117 -22.84 -4.82 14.22
N VAL A 118 -23.37 -3.72 13.68
CA VAL A 118 -22.65 -2.47 13.50
C VAL A 118 -22.86 -1.58 14.71
N LYS A 119 -21.77 -1.17 15.37
CA LYS A 119 -21.79 -0.36 16.59
C LYS A 119 -20.81 0.79 16.47
N LYS A 120 -21.27 2.00 16.81
CA LYS A 120 -20.44 3.19 16.96
C LYS A 120 -19.60 3.06 18.24
N LYS A 121 -18.29 3.23 18.16
CA LYS A 121 -17.37 3.15 19.30
C LYS A 121 -16.49 4.39 19.38
N HIS A 122 -16.14 4.78 20.60
CA HIS A 122 -15.21 5.89 20.85
C HIS A 122 -13.78 5.49 20.46
N LEU A 123 -13.03 6.43 19.88
CA LEU A 123 -11.65 6.30 19.46
C LEU A 123 -10.82 7.42 20.13
N PRO A 124 -10.25 7.20 21.32
CA PRO A 124 -9.45 8.22 22.01
C PRO A 124 -8.11 8.47 21.32
N LYS A 125 -7.49 7.40 20.80
CA LYS A 125 -6.27 7.40 19.99
C LYS A 125 -6.27 6.18 19.06
N LEU A 126 -5.47 6.23 18.01
CA LEU A 126 -5.12 5.10 17.16
C LEU A 126 -3.73 4.58 17.59
N THR A 127 -3.66 3.40 18.20
CA THR A 127 -2.38 2.79 18.58
C THR A 127 -1.76 2.10 17.38
N VAL A 128 -0.47 2.36 17.16
CA VAL A 128 0.32 1.83 16.04
C VAL A 128 1.59 1.20 16.62
N THR A 129 1.62 -0.12 16.68
CA THR A 129 2.75 -0.88 17.22
C THR A 129 3.65 -1.34 16.09
N SER A 130 4.96 -1.08 16.18
CA SER A 130 5.92 -1.63 15.22
C SER A 130 6.00 -3.15 15.33
N LEU A 131 5.92 -3.85 14.21
CA LEU A 131 6.14 -5.29 14.15
C LEU A 131 7.62 -5.58 13.81
N PRO A 132 8.16 -6.75 14.22
CA PRO A 132 9.51 -7.16 13.84
C PRO A 132 9.69 -7.25 12.32
N GLU A 133 10.88 -6.89 11.81
CA GLU A 133 11.21 -6.94 10.37
C GLU A 133 11.14 -8.36 9.77
N ASN A 134 11.18 -9.40 10.62
CA ASN A 134 11.11 -10.81 10.21
C ASN A 134 9.68 -11.40 10.24
N THR A 135 8.65 -10.58 9.98
CA THR A 135 7.35 -11.11 9.54
C THR A 135 7.59 -12.02 8.33
N GLN A 136 7.33 -13.32 8.50
CA GLN A 136 7.66 -14.39 7.53
C GLN A 136 6.76 -14.32 6.30
N MET A 137 7.02 -13.33 5.45
CA MET A 137 6.28 -13.03 4.24
C MET A 137 7.28 -13.01 3.07
N ASP A 138 7.19 -14.01 2.22
CA ASP A 138 8.01 -14.16 1.02
C ASP A 138 7.83 -12.96 0.08
N ASN A 139 8.85 -12.70 -0.75
CA ASN A 139 8.88 -11.60 -1.71
C ASN A 139 8.73 -10.18 -1.12
N THR A 140 8.80 -10.02 0.21
CA THR A 140 8.80 -8.72 0.88
C THR A 140 9.99 -7.84 0.41
N PRO A 141 9.76 -6.63 -0.11
CA PRO A 141 10.83 -5.72 -0.51
C PRO A 141 11.71 -5.32 0.68
N THR A 142 13.02 -5.26 0.48
CA THR A 142 14.00 -4.81 1.50
C THR A 142 13.61 -3.42 2.05
N GLY A 143 13.71 -3.26 3.37
CA GLY A 143 13.33 -2.02 4.05
C GLY A 143 11.83 -1.82 4.25
N THR A 144 11.00 -2.84 3.97
CA THR A 144 9.58 -2.81 4.35
C THR A 144 9.44 -2.93 5.87
N LYS A 145 8.85 -1.88 6.48
CA LYS A 145 8.45 -1.88 7.88
C LYS A 145 7.00 -2.33 8.00
N PHE A 146 6.69 -3.09 9.05
CA PHE A 146 5.35 -3.56 9.34
C PHE A 146 4.83 -2.96 10.66
N TYR A 147 3.53 -2.67 10.71
CA TYR A 147 2.87 -2.14 11.91
C TYR A 147 1.51 -2.81 12.11
N ASN A 148 1.08 -2.97 13.36
CA ASN A 148 -0.31 -3.31 13.71
C ASN A 148 -1.06 -2.04 14.15
N ILE A 149 -2.30 -1.87 13.71
CA ILE A 149 -3.16 -0.72 14.08
C ILE A 149 -4.29 -1.19 15.00
N GLN A 150 -4.46 -0.53 16.15
CA GLN A 150 -5.58 -0.75 17.07
C GLN A 150 -6.37 0.54 17.34
N PRO A 151 -7.70 0.47 17.56
CA PRO A 151 -8.51 -0.75 17.63
C PRO A 151 -8.87 -1.32 16.24
N PHE A 152 -9.22 -2.60 16.18
CA PHE A 152 -9.69 -3.22 14.94
C PHE A 152 -11.17 -2.85 14.67
N PRO A 153 -11.54 -2.41 13.44
CA PRO A 153 -12.91 -2.08 13.08
C PRO A 153 -13.79 -3.32 12.89
N SER A 154 -13.23 -4.52 12.76
CA SER A 154 -13.98 -5.76 12.57
C SER A 154 -13.18 -6.97 13.07
N GLN A 155 -13.67 -8.17 12.79
CA GLN A 155 -13.11 -9.47 13.19
C GLN A 155 -11.82 -9.86 12.42
N TYR A 156 -10.91 -8.93 12.18
CA TYR A 156 -9.59 -9.14 11.58
C TYR A 156 -8.58 -8.17 12.19
N SER A 157 -7.30 -8.56 12.24
CA SER A 157 -6.22 -7.63 12.56
C SER A 157 -6.07 -6.62 11.42
N VAL A 158 -5.73 -5.37 11.73
CA VAL A 158 -5.37 -4.34 10.73
C VAL A 158 -3.89 -4.05 10.83
N ASN A 159 -3.21 -4.07 9.69
CA ASN A 159 -1.75 -3.91 9.62
C ASN A 159 -1.38 -2.94 8.49
N ILE A 160 -0.18 -2.36 8.59
CA ILE A 160 0.45 -1.57 7.53
C ILE A 160 1.75 -2.26 7.12
N ALA A 161 2.00 -2.37 5.81
CA ALA A 161 3.32 -2.61 5.24
C ALA A 161 3.76 -1.34 4.49
N MET A 162 4.91 -0.78 4.84
CA MET A 162 5.41 0.49 4.28
C MET A 162 6.87 0.38 3.85
N ASN A 163 7.15 0.79 2.61
CA ASN A 163 8.50 1.01 2.08
C ASN A 163 8.53 2.29 1.21
N GLU A 164 9.66 2.55 0.54
CA GLU A 164 9.85 3.73 -0.31
C GLU A 164 8.87 3.81 -1.50
N HIS A 165 8.36 2.66 -1.97
CA HIS A 165 7.49 2.58 -3.13
C HIS A 165 6.01 2.57 -2.75
N ASN A 166 5.62 1.73 -1.79
CA ASN A 166 4.23 1.48 -1.44
C ASN A 166 3.96 1.62 0.06
N MET A 167 2.78 2.15 0.37
CA MET A 167 2.10 2.03 1.65
C MET A 167 0.87 1.16 1.44
N ILE A 168 0.79 0.04 2.17
CA ILE A 168 -0.32 -0.89 2.09
C ILE A 168 -0.96 -1.02 3.46
N ILE A 169 -2.24 -0.69 3.58
CA ILE A 169 -3.04 -1.04 4.76
C ILE A 169 -3.91 -2.26 4.43
N PHE A 170 -3.89 -3.27 5.29
CA PHE A 170 -4.54 -4.55 5.03
C PHE A 170 -5.15 -5.17 6.28
N GLY A 171 -6.22 -5.93 6.09
CA GLY A 171 -6.89 -6.70 7.13
C GLY A 171 -6.66 -8.20 6.97
N SER A 172 -6.30 -8.92 8.04
CA SER A 172 -6.13 -10.37 8.00
C SER A 172 -6.57 -11.09 9.28
N GLN A 173 -7.09 -12.31 9.11
CA GLN A 173 -7.43 -13.26 10.18
C GLN A 173 -6.37 -14.36 10.39
N SER A 174 -5.36 -14.41 9.51
CA SER A 174 -4.31 -15.42 9.50
C SER A 174 -3.03 -14.80 8.90
N PRO A 175 -1.86 -15.43 9.11
CA PRO A 175 -0.63 -15.02 8.43
C PRO A 175 -0.80 -15.01 6.91
N ILE A 176 -0.20 -14.02 6.25
CA ILE A 176 -0.15 -13.90 4.79
C ILE A 176 1.26 -14.33 4.37
N PRO A 177 1.41 -15.37 3.54
CA PRO A 177 2.72 -15.94 3.25
C PRO A 177 3.52 -15.17 2.20
N ASP A 178 2.88 -14.42 1.29
CA ASP A 178 3.56 -13.70 0.19
C ASP A 178 3.13 -12.22 0.10
N TYR A 179 4.09 -11.30 0.00
CA TYR A 179 3.86 -9.86 -0.15
C TYR A 179 3.09 -9.51 -1.43
N ASN A 180 3.19 -10.32 -2.47
CA ASN A 180 2.44 -10.13 -3.72
C ASN A 180 0.93 -10.27 -3.53
N GLU A 181 0.46 -11.02 -2.53
CA GLU A 181 -0.97 -11.08 -2.18
C GLU A 181 -1.50 -9.71 -1.71
N LEU A 182 -0.67 -8.94 -0.99
CA LEU A 182 -0.98 -7.57 -0.59
C LEU A 182 -1.05 -6.64 -1.81
N LEU A 183 -0.11 -6.80 -2.76
CA LEU A 183 -0.08 -6.01 -4.00
C LEU A 183 -1.28 -6.29 -4.91
N HIS A 184 -1.79 -7.51 -4.92
CA HIS A 184 -3.01 -7.90 -5.63
C HIS A 184 -4.29 -7.59 -4.84
N GLY A 185 -4.20 -6.89 -3.71
CA GLY A 185 -5.33 -6.35 -2.96
C GLY A 185 -6.00 -7.33 -2.00
N LEU A 186 -5.50 -8.56 -1.84
CA LEU A 186 -5.96 -9.56 -0.87
C LEU A 186 -7.50 -9.71 -0.84
N ASP A 187 -8.14 -10.01 -1.97
CA ASP A 187 -9.61 -10.05 -2.13
C ASP A 187 -10.31 -8.74 -1.68
N GLY A 188 -9.65 -7.61 -1.92
CA GLY A 188 -10.06 -6.27 -1.50
C GLY A 188 -9.86 -5.99 -0.01
N MET A 189 -9.18 -6.87 0.74
CA MET A 189 -8.77 -6.69 2.13
C MET A 189 -7.41 -5.97 2.27
N ALA A 190 -6.75 -5.63 1.18
CA ALA A 190 -5.59 -4.73 1.15
C ALA A 190 -5.86 -3.53 0.25
N LYS A 191 -5.30 -2.37 0.63
CA LYS A 191 -5.35 -1.11 -0.12
C LYS A 191 -3.93 -0.60 -0.31
N VAL A 192 -3.50 -0.57 -1.58
CA VAL A 192 -2.14 -0.25 -2.00
C VAL A 192 -2.09 1.18 -2.52
N TYR A 193 -1.24 2.00 -1.95
CA TYR A 193 -0.98 3.37 -2.38
C TYR A 193 0.51 3.57 -2.62
N LYS A 194 0.89 4.39 -3.60
CA LYS A 194 2.30 4.75 -3.80
C LYS A 194 2.71 5.75 -2.71
N THR A 195 3.79 5.48 -1.98
CA THR A 195 4.25 6.31 -0.85
C THR A 195 4.44 7.78 -1.24
N LYS A 196 4.95 8.03 -2.46
CA LYS A 196 5.15 9.38 -3.00
C LYS A 196 3.82 10.12 -3.28
N ASP A 197 2.77 9.41 -3.66
CA ASP A 197 1.47 10.01 -3.97
C ASP A 197 0.71 10.34 -2.67
N VAL A 198 0.78 9.48 -1.66
CA VAL A 198 0.26 9.73 -0.29
C VAL A 198 0.92 10.97 0.31
N ILE A 199 2.25 11.06 0.27
CA ILE A 199 2.99 12.24 0.76
C ILE A 199 2.60 13.49 -0.03
N LYS A 200 2.50 13.40 -1.36
CA LYS A 200 2.17 14.54 -2.22
C LYS A 200 0.76 15.07 -2.00
N SER A 201 -0.23 14.21 -1.71
CA SER A 201 -1.61 14.65 -1.48
C SER A 201 -1.78 15.28 -0.10
N GLU A 202 -1.10 14.75 0.93
CA GLU A 202 -1.37 15.15 2.32
C GLU A 202 -0.34 16.10 2.96
N LYS A 203 0.82 16.35 2.34
CA LYS A 203 1.90 17.18 2.94
C LYS A 203 1.47 18.58 3.41
N ASP A 204 0.49 19.18 2.74
CA ASP A 204 -0.03 20.52 3.02
C ASP A 204 -1.45 20.47 3.63
N ASN A 205 -1.94 19.29 4.04
CA ASN A 205 -3.27 19.13 4.61
C ASN A 205 -3.34 19.75 6.02
N PRO A 206 -4.19 20.76 6.26
CA PRO A 206 -4.24 21.48 7.53
C PRO A 206 -4.72 20.63 8.71
N LYS A 207 -5.37 19.49 8.47
CA LYS A 207 -5.81 18.54 9.50
C LYS A 207 -4.79 17.44 9.79
N LEU A 208 -3.70 17.32 9.02
CA LEU A 208 -2.73 16.25 9.18
C LEU A 208 -2.17 16.20 10.61
N LYS A 209 -1.85 17.37 11.18
CA LYS A 209 -1.28 17.43 12.53
C LYS A 209 -2.25 16.95 13.61
N GLU A 210 -3.54 17.24 13.48
CA GLU A 210 -4.57 16.78 14.43
C GLU A 210 -4.74 15.25 14.38
N VAL A 211 -4.65 14.65 13.19
CA VAL A 211 -4.64 13.18 13.03
C VAL A 211 -3.35 12.58 13.58
N GLU A 212 -2.20 13.17 13.26
CA GLU A 212 -0.88 12.75 13.76
C GLU A 212 -0.86 12.75 15.30
N ASP A 213 -1.36 13.79 15.97
CA ASP A 213 -1.36 13.88 17.43
C ASP A 213 -2.25 12.83 18.12
N LYS A 214 -3.22 12.25 17.40
CA LYS A 214 -4.06 11.13 17.85
C LYS A 214 -3.50 9.74 17.49
N VAL A 215 -2.42 9.66 16.71
CA VAL A 215 -1.66 8.41 16.49
C VAL A 215 -0.67 8.20 17.64
N ASP A 216 -0.68 7.01 18.23
CA ASP A 216 0.18 6.59 19.34
C ASP A 216 1.16 5.52 18.85
N MET A 217 2.41 5.90 18.58
CA MET A 217 3.45 4.95 18.16
C MET A 217 3.99 4.19 19.37
N GLN A 218 4.11 2.86 19.26
CA GLN A 218 4.62 1.97 20.31
C GLN A 218 5.68 1.00 19.76
#